data_AF-A0A8C9SH34-F1
#
_entry.id   AF-A0A8C9SH34-F1
#
_cell.length_a   1.000
_cell.length_b   1.000
_cell.length_c   1.000
_cell.angle_alpha   90.00
_cell.angle_beta   90.00
_cell.angle_gamma   90.00
#
_symmetry.space_group_name_H-M   'P 1'
#
loop_
_entity.id
_entity.type
_entity.pdbx_description
1 polymer ?
#
loop_
_entity_poly.entity_id
_entity_poly.type
_entity_poly.pdbx_seq_one_letter_code
_entity_poly.pdbx_strand_id
1 'polypeptide(L)'
;MASIIKETQSIKEAVTHINSVDLNKFSRLLSRIFQRLHLKEERLFSKEEEEKLQSALSLEKQSLNLVVETVSFIIEQAVYHNVKPASLKQQLENLHLHQDKVDAISQAWATAGPETIEKFRQKIFAPRKLEHVGWQLNLQMGQATQAKLKAPSAVLEFGVSSENSECPQKLFVQFSHQELLEFYNKLEVVQAQLDSLT
;
A
#
# COMPACT_ATOMS: atom_id res chain seq x y z
N MET A 1 -11.29 5.86 -23.53
CA MET A 1 -10.94 5.66 -22.11
C MET A 1 -9.78 4.69 -22.08
N ALA A 2 -8.63 5.07 -21.52
CA ALA A 2 -7.40 4.30 -21.62
C ALA A 2 -7.56 2.93 -20.94
N SER A 3 -7.24 1.85 -21.65
CA SER A 3 -7.27 0.51 -21.07
C SER A 3 -6.13 0.37 -20.07
N ILE A 4 -6.46 0.45 -18.79
CA ILE A 4 -5.53 0.25 -17.66
C ILE A 4 -4.86 -1.13 -17.72
N ILE A 5 -5.54 -2.14 -18.27
CA ILE A 5 -4.99 -3.48 -18.51
C ILE A 5 -4.66 -3.60 -20.00
N LYS A 6 -3.37 -3.74 -20.32
CA LYS A 6 -2.91 -4.02 -21.69
C LYS A 6 -3.09 -5.50 -21.99
N GLU A 7 -3.93 -5.81 -22.96
CA GLU A 7 -4.23 -7.17 -23.39
C GLU A 7 -2.97 -7.83 -23.98
N THR A 8 -2.25 -8.58 -23.14
CA THR A 8 -1.03 -9.30 -23.51
C THR A 8 -1.38 -10.77 -23.75
N GLN A 9 -0.61 -11.48 -24.56
CA GLN A 9 -0.88 -12.89 -24.91
C GLN A 9 -0.97 -13.80 -23.67
N SER A 10 -0.13 -13.53 -22.67
CA SER A 10 -0.16 -14.16 -21.35
C SER A 10 -1.49 -13.94 -20.60
N ILE A 11 -2.09 -12.74 -20.70
CA ILE A 11 -3.38 -12.44 -20.08
C ILE A 11 -4.51 -13.20 -20.78
N LYS A 12 -4.46 -13.37 -22.11
CA LYS A 12 -5.46 -14.16 -22.84
C LYS A 12 -5.43 -15.64 -22.43
N GLU A 13 -4.23 -16.19 -22.30
CA GLU A 13 -4.03 -17.57 -21.81
C GLU A 13 -4.52 -17.69 -20.36
N ALA A 14 -4.19 -16.73 -19.51
CA ALA A 14 -4.68 -16.68 -18.13
C ALA A 14 -6.21 -16.60 -18.05
N VAL A 15 -6.84 -15.76 -18.85
CA VAL A 15 -8.31 -15.61 -18.91
C VAL A 15 -8.97 -16.93 -19.33
N THR A 16 -8.38 -17.64 -20.29
CA THR A 16 -8.87 -18.96 -20.71
C THR A 16 -8.84 -19.95 -19.55
N HIS A 17 -7.74 -19.97 -18.78
CA HIS A 17 -7.64 -20.78 -17.57
C HIS A 17 -8.61 -20.32 -16.47
N ILE A 18 -8.76 -19.01 -16.23
CA ILE A 18 -9.70 -18.45 -15.24
C ILE A 18 -11.15 -18.88 -15.57
N ASN A 19 -11.52 -18.84 -16.84
CA ASN A 19 -12.85 -19.24 -17.29
C ASN A 19 -13.12 -20.73 -17.08
N SER A 20 -12.10 -21.59 -17.19
CA SER A 20 -12.22 -23.04 -16.94
C SER A 20 -12.35 -23.43 -15.46
N VAL A 21 -11.98 -22.54 -14.54
CA VAL A 21 -11.98 -22.81 -13.09
C VAL A 21 -13.40 -22.69 -12.52
N ASP A 22 -13.76 -23.48 -11.51
CA ASP A 22 -15.04 -23.37 -10.79
C ASP A 22 -15.19 -22.04 -10.03
N LEU A 23 -16.41 -21.48 -9.95
CA LEU A 23 -16.67 -20.18 -9.30
C LEU A 23 -16.35 -20.16 -7.81
N ASN A 24 -16.65 -21.24 -7.09
CA ASN A 24 -16.39 -21.32 -5.65
C ASN A 24 -14.88 -21.38 -5.37
N LYS A 25 -14.14 -22.12 -6.21
CA LYS A 25 -12.68 -22.21 -6.12
C LYS A 25 -12.02 -20.88 -6.47
N PHE A 26 -12.50 -20.20 -7.50
CA PHE A 26 -12.01 -18.88 -7.90
C PHE A 26 -12.28 -17.80 -6.85
N SER A 27 -13.45 -17.80 -6.21
CA SER A 27 -13.78 -16.85 -5.14
C SER A 27 -12.87 -17.03 -3.90
N ARG A 28 -12.51 -18.28 -3.58
CA ARG A 28 -11.55 -18.59 -2.52
C ARG A 28 -10.14 -18.13 -2.87
N LEU A 29 -9.71 -18.34 -4.12
CA LEU A 29 -8.45 -17.81 -4.65
C LEU A 29 -8.40 -16.29 -4.53
N LEU A 30 -9.44 -15.59 -5.01
CA LEU A 30 -9.55 -14.14 -4.93
C LEU A 30 -9.41 -13.64 -3.49
N SER A 31 -10.20 -14.21 -2.58
CA SER A 31 -10.15 -13.86 -1.16
C SER A 31 -8.74 -14.00 -0.59
N ARG A 32 -8.03 -15.08 -0.96
CA ARG A 32 -6.66 -15.31 -0.50
C ARG A 32 -5.66 -14.34 -1.12
N ILE A 33 -5.80 -14.02 -2.41
CA ILE A 33 -4.98 -13.02 -3.10
C ILE A 33 -5.17 -11.66 -2.42
N PHE A 34 -6.39 -11.20 -2.19
CA PHE A 34 -6.66 -9.96 -1.46
C PHE A 34 -6.01 -9.94 -0.05
N GLN A 35 -6.02 -11.07 0.65
CA GLN A 35 -5.36 -11.21 1.95
C GLN A 35 -3.83 -11.21 1.90
N ARG A 36 -3.19 -11.59 0.78
CA ARG A 36 -1.74 -11.78 0.68
C ARG A 36 -1.05 -10.77 -0.23
N LEU A 37 -1.79 -10.06 -1.09
CA LEU A 37 -1.24 -9.14 -2.09
C LEU A 37 -0.45 -7.98 -1.47
N HIS A 38 -0.85 -7.53 -0.28
CA HIS A 38 -0.14 -6.48 0.45
C HIS A 38 1.21 -6.95 1.02
N LEU A 39 1.43 -8.26 1.16
CA LEU A 39 2.61 -8.86 1.78
C LEU A 39 3.74 -9.16 0.77
N LYS A 40 3.91 -8.39 -0.32
CA LYS A 40 4.88 -8.60 -1.45
C LYS A 40 6.28 -9.20 -1.16
N GLU A 41 6.77 -9.22 0.08
CA GLU A 41 8.01 -9.89 0.50
C GLU A 41 7.84 -11.39 0.81
N GLU A 42 6.62 -11.86 1.09
CA GLU A 42 6.26 -13.26 1.18
C GLU A 42 5.67 -13.76 -0.15
N ARG A 43 6.02 -15.00 -0.53
CA ARG A 43 5.34 -15.67 -1.65
C ARG A 43 3.83 -15.65 -1.39
N LEU A 44 3.03 -15.29 -2.40
CA LEU A 44 1.56 -15.21 -2.30
C LEU A 44 0.92 -16.51 -1.77
N PHE A 45 1.59 -17.64 -2.02
CA PHE A 45 1.23 -18.96 -1.53
C PHE A 45 2.45 -19.71 -1.01
N SER A 46 2.29 -20.49 0.07
CA SER A 46 3.31 -21.46 0.48
C SER A 46 3.40 -22.61 -0.52
N LYS A 47 4.49 -23.40 -0.49
CA LYS A 47 4.63 -24.57 -1.37
C LYS A 47 3.49 -25.58 -1.16
N GLU A 48 3.05 -25.78 0.08
CA GLU A 48 1.93 -26.68 0.39
C GLU A 48 0.58 -26.11 -0.09
N GLU A 49 0.41 -24.78 -0.07
CA GLU A 49 -0.78 -24.12 -0.62
C GLU A 49 -0.81 -24.20 -2.16
N GLU A 50 0.33 -24.02 -2.85
CA GLU A 50 0.44 -24.22 -4.29
C GLU A 50 0.03 -25.65 -4.70
N GLU A 51 0.50 -26.68 -3.99
CA GLU A 51 0.15 -28.08 -4.29
C GLU A 51 -1.34 -28.37 -4.04
N LYS A 52 -1.92 -27.81 -2.96
CA LYS A 52 -3.36 -27.93 -2.69
C LYS A 52 -4.20 -27.18 -3.73
N LEU A 53 -3.74 -26.01 -4.19
CA LEU A 53 -4.41 -25.24 -5.24
C LEU A 53 -4.31 -25.93 -6.59
N GLN A 54 -3.16 -26.48 -6.96
CA GLN A 54 -3.01 -27.30 -8.17
C GLN A 54 -3.97 -28.49 -8.15
N SER A 55 -4.02 -29.21 -7.02
CA SER A 55 -4.91 -30.36 -6.84
C SER A 55 -6.38 -29.94 -6.88
N ALA A 56 -6.75 -28.83 -6.24
CA ALA A 56 -8.13 -28.35 -6.18
C ALA A 56 -8.61 -27.77 -7.51
N LEU A 57 -7.74 -27.10 -8.26
CA LEU A 57 -8.08 -26.41 -9.51
C LEU A 57 -7.85 -27.31 -10.74
N SER A 58 -7.16 -28.44 -10.57
CA SER A 58 -6.73 -29.32 -11.66
C SER A 58 -5.96 -28.55 -12.74
N LEU A 59 -5.13 -27.59 -12.32
CA LEU A 59 -4.29 -26.75 -13.18
C LEU A 59 -2.83 -27.12 -12.99
N GLU A 60 -2.06 -27.06 -14.08
CA GLU A 60 -0.60 -27.17 -14.03
C GLU A 60 0.02 -26.01 -13.24
N LYS A 61 1.21 -26.23 -12.68
CA LYS A 61 1.94 -25.22 -11.90
C LYS A 61 2.11 -23.89 -12.65
N GLN A 62 2.40 -23.97 -13.94
CA GLN A 62 2.60 -22.79 -14.79
C GLN A 62 1.30 -22.04 -15.03
N SER A 63 0.21 -22.75 -15.36
CA SER A 63 -1.12 -22.15 -15.52
C SER A 63 -1.65 -21.54 -14.23
N LEU A 64 -1.42 -22.18 -13.08
CA LEU A 64 -1.81 -21.63 -11.79
C LEU A 64 -1.07 -20.31 -11.48
N ASN A 65 0.25 -20.30 -11.66
CA ASN A 65 1.04 -19.08 -11.46
C ASN A 65 0.59 -17.97 -12.41
N LEU A 66 0.35 -18.29 -13.68
CA LEU A 66 -0.13 -17.34 -14.67
C LEU A 66 -1.48 -16.72 -14.26
N VAL A 67 -2.41 -17.53 -13.75
CA VAL A 67 -3.71 -17.05 -13.23
C VAL A 67 -3.52 -16.14 -12.01
N VAL A 68 -2.71 -16.57 -11.05
CA VAL A 68 -2.43 -15.81 -9.82
C VAL A 68 -1.77 -14.48 -10.15
N GLU A 69 -0.75 -14.47 -11.01
CA GLU A 69 -0.05 -13.26 -11.45
C GLU A 69 -1.00 -12.32 -12.18
N THR A 70 -1.85 -12.85 -13.07
CA THR A 70 -2.81 -12.03 -13.81
C THR A 70 -3.84 -11.38 -12.88
N VAL A 71 -4.42 -12.15 -11.95
CA VAL A 71 -5.37 -11.61 -10.97
C VAL A 71 -4.70 -10.61 -10.03
N SER A 72 -3.48 -10.90 -9.58
CA SER A 72 -2.69 -9.99 -8.75
C SER A 72 -2.40 -8.68 -9.49
N PHE A 73 -1.98 -8.77 -10.76
CA PHE A 73 -1.73 -7.62 -11.61
C PHE A 73 -2.99 -6.77 -11.80
N ILE A 74 -4.15 -7.40 -12.06
CA ILE A 74 -5.43 -6.69 -12.18
C ILE A 74 -5.74 -5.92 -10.88
N ILE A 75 -5.57 -6.55 -9.72
CA ILE A 75 -5.84 -5.90 -8.43
C ILE A 75 -4.82 -4.78 -8.17
N GLU A 76 -3.54 -4.98 -8.45
CA GLU A 76 -2.52 -3.94 -8.33
C GLU A 76 -2.81 -2.73 -9.20
N GLN A 77 -3.23 -2.95 -10.45
CA GLN A 77 -3.67 -1.88 -11.33
C GLN A 77 -4.93 -1.18 -10.79
N ALA A 78 -5.88 -1.93 -10.25
CA ALA A 78 -7.09 -1.37 -9.63
C ALA A 78 -6.77 -0.52 -8.39
N VAL A 79 -5.82 -0.95 -7.56
CA VAL A 79 -5.29 -0.20 -6.41
C VAL A 79 -4.58 1.06 -6.89
N TYR A 80 -3.66 0.93 -7.84
CA TYR A 80 -2.82 2.02 -8.32
C TYR A 80 -3.65 3.16 -8.94
N HIS A 81 -4.65 2.81 -9.75
CA HIS A 81 -5.53 3.78 -10.39
C HIS A 81 -6.79 4.12 -9.58
N ASN A 82 -6.92 3.57 -8.36
CA ASN A 82 -8.10 3.74 -7.49
C ASN A 82 -9.43 3.54 -8.25
N VAL A 83 -9.51 2.44 -9.02
CA VAL A 83 -10.57 2.19 -9.99
C VAL A 83 -11.87 1.82 -9.29
N LYS A 84 -13.00 2.40 -9.72
CA LYS A 84 -14.32 2.03 -9.20
C LYS A 84 -14.69 0.59 -9.61
N PRO A 85 -15.40 -0.19 -8.77
CA PRO A 85 -15.82 -1.56 -9.09
C PRO A 85 -16.56 -1.70 -10.43
N ALA A 86 -17.40 -0.71 -10.77
CA ALA A 86 -18.11 -0.67 -12.05
C ALA A 86 -17.18 -0.48 -13.26
N SER A 87 -16.13 0.32 -13.12
CA SER A 87 -15.13 0.51 -14.18
C SER A 87 -14.25 -0.73 -14.32
N LEU A 88 -13.87 -1.37 -13.20
CA LEU A 88 -13.16 -2.64 -13.21
C LEU A 88 -14.00 -3.72 -13.91
N LYS A 89 -15.31 -3.77 -13.64
CA LYS A 89 -16.25 -4.68 -14.29
C LYS A 89 -16.19 -4.56 -15.82
N GLN A 90 -16.33 -3.35 -16.34
CA GLN A 90 -16.27 -3.10 -17.79
C GLN A 90 -14.93 -3.49 -18.40
N GLN A 91 -13.82 -3.31 -17.68
CA GLN A 91 -12.51 -3.72 -18.17
C GLN A 91 -12.34 -5.23 -18.23
N LEU A 92 -12.90 -5.96 -17.26
CA LEU A 92 -12.87 -7.42 -17.25
C LEU A 92 -13.80 -8.01 -18.30
N GLU A 93 -14.94 -7.36 -18.57
CA GLU A 93 -15.85 -7.71 -19.68
C GLU A 93 -15.13 -7.57 -21.04
N ASN A 94 -14.35 -6.51 -21.23
CA ASN A 94 -13.54 -6.32 -22.44
C ASN A 94 -12.45 -7.39 -22.61
N LEU A 95 -12.00 -8.03 -21.52
CA LEU A 95 -11.02 -9.11 -21.54
C LEU A 95 -11.64 -10.49 -21.84
N HIS A 96 -12.94 -10.58 -22.14
CA HIS A 96 -13.66 -11.83 -22.43
C HIS A 96 -13.70 -12.82 -21.24
N LEU A 97 -13.69 -12.31 -20.01
CA LEU A 97 -13.95 -13.11 -18.82
C LEU A 97 -15.45 -13.46 -18.73
N HIS A 98 -15.77 -14.66 -18.24
CA HIS A 98 -17.15 -15.05 -17.96
C HIS A 98 -17.80 -14.10 -16.95
N GLN A 99 -19.07 -13.74 -17.19
CA GLN A 99 -19.79 -12.75 -16.39
C GLN A 99 -19.83 -13.11 -14.90
N ASP A 100 -19.98 -14.40 -14.57
CA ASP A 100 -19.93 -14.90 -13.18
C ASP A 100 -18.59 -14.59 -12.49
N LYS A 101 -17.47 -14.66 -13.23
CA LYS A 101 -16.12 -14.37 -12.72
C LYS A 101 -15.91 -12.87 -12.57
N VAL A 102 -16.37 -12.10 -13.55
CA VAL A 102 -16.34 -10.65 -13.53
C VAL A 102 -17.10 -10.12 -12.31
N ASP A 103 -18.30 -10.64 -12.06
CA ASP A 103 -19.10 -10.26 -10.90
C ASP A 103 -18.42 -10.68 -9.59
N ALA A 104 -17.81 -11.86 -9.52
CA ALA A 104 -17.04 -12.27 -8.34
C ALA A 104 -15.84 -11.34 -8.05
N ILE A 105 -15.08 -10.93 -9.07
CA ILE A 105 -13.96 -9.98 -8.90
C ILE A 105 -14.48 -8.60 -8.50
N SER A 106 -15.54 -8.12 -9.14
CA SER A 106 -16.13 -6.80 -8.85
C SER A 106 -16.68 -6.73 -7.43
N GLN A 107 -17.35 -7.79 -6.95
CA GLN A 107 -17.84 -7.89 -5.57
C GLN A 107 -16.71 -8.00 -4.56
N ALA A 108 -15.68 -8.80 -4.86
CA ALA A 108 -14.48 -8.89 -4.02
C ALA A 108 -13.76 -7.54 -3.93
N TRP A 109 -13.65 -6.81 -5.05
CA TRP A 109 -13.08 -5.46 -5.07
C TRP A 109 -13.95 -4.42 -4.37
N ALA A 110 -15.28 -4.51 -4.49
CA ALA A 110 -16.19 -3.61 -3.75
C ALA A 110 -16.07 -3.79 -2.24
N THR A 111 -15.85 -5.03 -1.78
CA THR A 111 -15.75 -5.37 -0.36
C THR A 111 -14.34 -5.13 0.20
N ALA A 112 -13.31 -5.67 -0.46
CA ALA A 112 -11.93 -5.68 0.01
C ALA A 112 -11.05 -4.58 -0.61
N GLY A 113 -11.52 -3.88 -1.66
CA GLY A 113 -10.77 -2.85 -2.36
C GLY A 113 -10.36 -1.68 -1.46
N PRO A 114 -11.28 -1.05 -0.69
CA PRO A 114 -10.93 0.07 0.19
C PRO A 114 -9.86 -0.30 1.22
N GLU A 115 -10.02 -1.46 1.87
CA GLU A 115 -9.06 -1.97 2.86
C GLU A 115 -7.71 -2.32 2.21
N THR A 116 -7.72 -2.87 0.99
CA THR A 116 -6.49 -3.19 0.25
C THR A 116 -5.76 -1.93 -0.19
N ILE A 117 -6.48 -0.91 -0.67
CA ILE A 117 -5.90 0.39 -1.02
C ILE A 117 -5.28 1.04 0.21
N GLU A 118 -5.95 0.97 1.36
CA GLU A 118 -5.43 1.53 2.60
C GLU A 118 -4.17 0.80 3.08
N LYS A 119 -4.16 -0.54 3.06
CA LYS A 119 -2.97 -1.35 3.36
C LYS A 119 -1.81 -1.06 2.40
N PHE A 120 -2.09 -0.93 1.10
CA PHE A 120 -1.07 -0.52 0.12
C PHE A 120 -0.57 0.90 0.38
N ARG A 121 -1.46 1.84 0.72
CA ARG A 121 -1.07 3.22 1.05
C ARG A 121 -0.19 3.27 2.31
N GLN A 122 -0.55 2.52 3.35
CA GLN A 122 0.24 2.43 4.59
C GLN A 122 1.64 1.89 4.32
N LYS A 123 1.77 0.83 3.51
CA LYS A 123 3.06 0.25 3.12
C LYS A 123 3.89 1.11 2.17
N ILE A 124 3.25 1.80 1.22
CA ILE A 124 3.95 2.63 0.22
C ILE A 124 4.49 3.92 0.85
N PHE A 125 3.78 4.53 1.81
CA PHE A 125 4.10 5.90 2.21
C PHE A 125 5.21 6.06 3.25
N ALA A 126 5.50 5.08 4.10
CA ALA A 126 6.79 4.99 4.81
C ALA A 126 6.83 3.76 5.72
N PRO A 127 7.98 3.08 5.84
CA PRO A 127 8.20 2.10 6.91
C PRO A 127 8.18 2.73 8.32
N ARG A 128 8.12 4.07 8.40
CA ARG A 128 8.21 4.87 9.62
C ARG A 128 7.24 6.04 9.56
N LYS A 129 6.10 5.93 10.21
CA LYS A 129 5.07 6.97 10.27
C LYS A 129 5.29 7.83 11.51
N LEU A 130 5.25 9.15 11.34
CA LEU A 130 5.24 10.08 12.46
C LEU A 130 3.83 10.13 13.06
N GLU A 131 3.67 9.68 14.30
CA GLU A 131 2.37 9.65 15.01
C GLU A 131 2.21 10.81 15.98
N HIS A 132 3.30 11.20 16.64
CA HIS A 132 3.27 12.21 17.68
C HIS A 132 4.43 13.18 17.54
N VAL A 133 4.17 14.47 17.80
CA VAL A 133 5.20 15.50 17.91
C VAL A 133 5.02 16.21 19.24
N GLY A 134 5.94 15.96 20.16
CA GLY A 134 6.09 16.73 21.40
C GLY A 134 7.11 17.85 21.19
N TRP A 135 6.97 18.93 21.94
CA TRP A 135 7.96 20.01 21.92
C TRP A 135 8.20 20.54 23.33
N GLN A 136 9.42 20.97 23.58
CA GLN A 136 9.82 21.65 24.81
C GLN A 136 10.79 22.77 24.48
N LEU A 137 10.52 23.98 24.97
CA LEU A 137 11.42 25.11 24.82
C LEU A 137 12.20 25.33 26.12
N ASN A 138 13.52 25.17 26.05
CA ASN A 138 14.42 25.40 27.16
C ASN A 138 15.00 26.81 27.06
N LEU A 139 14.79 27.60 28.12
CA LEU A 139 15.31 28.96 28.27
C LEU A 139 16.30 28.97 29.44
N GLN A 140 17.59 28.94 29.13
CA GLN A 140 18.61 29.11 30.17
C GLN A 140 18.78 30.60 30.48
N MET A 141 18.36 31.01 31.68
CA MET A 141 18.53 32.39 32.16
C MET A 141 19.88 32.52 32.87
N GLY A 142 20.71 33.48 32.43
CA GLY A 142 21.99 33.79 33.07
C GLY A 142 21.81 34.44 34.44
N GLN A 143 22.66 34.08 35.40
CA GLN A 143 22.72 34.71 36.73
C GLN A 143 23.23 36.17 36.64
N ALA A 144 22.83 36.98 37.61
CA ALA A 144 22.92 38.45 37.63
C ALA A 144 24.33 39.06 37.42
N THR A 145 25.40 38.27 37.46
CA THR A 145 26.79 38.74 37.33
C THR A 145 27.43 38.50 35.94
N GLN A 146 26.78 37.79 35.01
CA GLN A 146 27.27 37.63 33.64
C GLN A 146 26.19 38.01 32.63
N ALA A 147 26.33 39.21 32.08
CA ALA A 147 25.46 39.71 31.03
C ALA A 147 25.76 38.99 29.70
N LYS A 148 24.66 38.56 29.06
CA LYS A 148 24.52 38.26 27.62
C LYS A 148 25.17 36.96 27.13
N LEU A 149 24.47 35.84 27.33
CA LEU A 149 24.24 34.87 26.25
C LEU A 149 22.99 34.07 26.62
N LYS A 150 21.86 34.47 26.05
CA LYS A 150 20.58 33.74 26.13
C LYS A 150 20.54 32.84 24.90
N ALA A 151 20.81 31.55 25.06
CA ALA A 151 20.64 30.59 23.98
C ALA A 151 19.33 29.82 24.22
N PRO A 152 18.19 30.25 23.62
CA PRO A 152 16.99 29.42 23.61
C PRO A 152 17.27 28.14 22.82
N SER A 153 16.83 27.01 23.34
CA SER A 153 16.93 25.74 22.62
C SER A 153 15.59 25.01 22.66
N ALA A 154 15.13 24.58 21.50
CA ALA A 154 13.91 23.80 21.36
C ALA A 154 14.27 22.31 21.25
N VAL A 155 13.59 21.47 22.02
CA VAL A 155 13.68 20.01 21.90
C VAL A 155 12.38 19.53 21.29
N LEU A 156 12.45 18.85 20.15
CA LEU A 156 11.34 18.18 19.50
C LEU A 156 11.42 16.68 19.78
N GLU A 157 10.29 16.11 20.22
CA GLU A 157 10.10 14.68 20.40
C GLU A 157 9.25 14.15 19.24
N PHE A 158 9.84 13.38 18.35
CA PHE A 158 9.15 12.70 17.26
C PHE A 158 8.84 11.26 17.67
N GLY A 159 7.57 10.93 17.85
CA GLY A 159 7.09 9.57 18.03
C GLY A 159 6.85 8.91 16.68
N VAL A 160 7.73 7.98 16.31
CA VAL A 160 7.71 7.30 15.01
C VAL A 160 7.29 5.84 15.19
N SER A 161 6.17 5.44 14.62
CA SER A 161 5.75 4.04 14.57
C SER A 161 6.29 3.35 13.31
N SER A 162 6.63 2.07 13.46
CA SER A 162 7.04 1.18 12.37
C SER A 162 6.12 -0.02 12.38
N GLU A 163 5.76 -0.55 11.21
CA GLU A 163 4.81 -1.68 11.08
C GLU A 163 5.22 -2.92 11.90
N ASN A 164 6.51 -3.04 12.26
CA ASN A 164 7.07 -4.17 13.03
C ASN A 164 7.27 -3.90 14.53
N SER A 165 6.73 -2.82 15.11
CA SER A 165 6.96 -2.51 16.53
C SER A 165 5.70 -1.98 17.23
N GLU A 166 5.27 -2.69 18.28
CA GLU A 166 4.13 -2.30 19.13
C GLU A 166 4.39 -0.99 19.91
N CYS A 167 5.65 -0.58 20.05
CA CYS A 167 6.04 0.65 20.73
C CYS A 167 6.60 1.68 19.73
N PRO A 168 6.05 2.91 19.67
CA PRO A 168 6.60 3.97 18.84
C PRO A 168 8.00 4.36 19.32
N GLN A 169 8.95 4.47 18.38
CA GLN A 169 10.29 4.95 18.64
C GLN A 169 10.25 6.45 18.91
N LYS A 170 10.72 6.88 20.08
CA LYS A 170 10.84 8.29 20.44
C LYS A 170 12.20 8.83 20.01
N LEU A 171 12.21 9.80 19.11
CA LEU A 171 13.40 10.52 18.65
C LEU A 171 13.39 11.92 19.24
N PHE A 172 14.39 12.25 20.04
CA PHE A 172 14.56 13.59 20.60
C PHE A 172 15.60 14.34 19.78
N VAL A 173 15.23 15.49 19.24
CA VAL A 173 16.11 16.35 18.46
C VAL A 173 16.12 17.73 19.08
N GLN A 174 17.31 18.22 19.40
CA GLN A 174 17.50 19.55 19.95
C GLN A 174 17.92 20.50 18.83
N PHE A 175 17.22 21.62 18.72
CA PHE A 175 17.46 22.67 17.74
C PHE A 175 17.87 23.97 18.44
N SER A 176 18.83 24.65 17.86
CA SER A 176 18.99 26.10 18.03
C SER A 176 17.92 26.87 17.25
N HIS A 177 17.81 28.18 17.47
CA HIS A 177 16.87 29.01 16.73
C HIS A 177 17.09 28.95 15.20
N GLN A 178 18.34 29.03 14.76
CA GLN A 178 18.67 29.00 13.33
C GLN A 178 18.30 27.66 12.70
N GLU A 179 18.65 26.55 13.36
CA GLU A 179 18.36 25.20 12.84
C GLU A 179 16.85 24.91 12.82
N LEU A 180 16.09 25.38 13.83
CA LEU A 180 14.64 25.23 13.85
C LEU A 180 13.98 26.01 12.70
N LEU A 181 14.47 27.22 12.42
CA LEU A 181 13.97 28.05 11.32
C LEU A 181 14.30 27.41 9.97
N GLU A 182 15.52 26.91 9.78
CA GLU A 182 15.90 26.17 8.57
C GLU A 182 15.06 24.89 8.40
N PHE A 183 14.79 24.18 9.49
CA PHE A 183 13.92 23.01 9.48
C PHE A 183 12.49 23.37 9.08
N TYR A 184 11.92 24.44 9.62
CA TYR A 184 10.60 24.96 9.24
C TYR A 184 10.55 25.31 7.75
N ASN A 185 11.55 26.05 7.24
CA ASN A 185 11.59 26.43 5.83
C ASN A 185 11.65 25.21 4.89
N LYS A 186 12.36 24.15 5.29
CA LYS A 186 12.38 22.89 4.53
C LYS A 186 11.00 22.22 4.50
N LEU A 187 10.27 22.23 5.60
CA LEU A 187 8.90 21.69 5.65
C LEU A 187 7.94 22.49 4.76
N GLU A 188 8.05 23.83 4.76
CA GLU A 188 7.26 24.69 3.87
C GLU A 188 7.52 24.40 2.39
N VAL A 189 8.77 24.18 1.99
CA VAL A 189 9.11 23.79 0.61
C VAL A 189 8.46 22.45 0.24
N VAL A 190 8.49 21.47 1.14
CA VAL A 190 7.83 20.18 0.92
C VAL A 190 6.31 20.35 0.81
N GLN A 191 5.71 21.17 1.66
CA GLN A 191 4.28 21.45 1.61
C GLN A 191 3.88 22.11 0.29
N ALA A 192 4.61 23.13 -0.16
CA ALA A 192 4.36 23.78 -1.44
C ALA A 192 4.49 22.82 -2.63
N GLN A 193 5.43 21.87 -2.58
CA GLN A 193 5.55 20.82 -3.59
C GLN A 193 4.36 19.86 -3.57
N LEU A 194 3.89 19.43 -2.39
CA LEU A 194 2.71 18.59 -2.26
C LEU A 194 1.45 19.30 -2.75
N ASP A 195 1.28 20.57 -2.42
CA ASP A 195 0.14 21.38 -2.88
C ASP A 195 0.15 21.54 -4.40
N SER A 196 1.32 21.64 -5.04
CA SER A 196 1.44 21.70 -6.50
C SER A 196 1.05 20.40 -7.24
N LEU A 197 1.05 19.27 -6.52
CA LEU A 197 0.67 17.96 -7.05
C LEU A 197 -0.83 17.67 -6.89
N THR A 198 -1.58 18.51 -6.18
CA THR A 198 -3.01 18.35 -5.89
C THR A 198 -3.85 19.23 -6.80
#